data_AF-A0A7J9BGA2-F1
#
_entry.id   AF-A0A7J9BGA2-F1
#
_cell.length_a   1.000
_cell.length_b   1.000
_cell.length_c   1.000
_cell.angle_alpha   90.00
_cell.angle_beta   90.00
_cell.angle_gamma   90.00
#
_symmetry.space_group_name_H-M   'P 1'
#
loop_
_entity.id
_entity.type
_entity.pdbx_description
1 polymer ?
#
loop_
_entity_poly.entity_id
_entity_poly.type
_entity_poly.pdbx_seq_one_letter_code
_entity_poly.pdbx_strand_id
1 'polypeptide(L)'
;MVTVLKEEIDELNGELKIFKATLGNEILASKLNRQVMDVLKPKEFKGARFVSEVDNFLWAMEQYFRAMSIEDDAIKYAEVEARAKLRLLTQRGTIREFVREFSELMLQISNLSENEAFFSFTDGLKPWRQV
;
A
#
# COMPACT_ATOMS: atom_id res chain seq x y z
N MET A 1 14.90 30.84 33.25
CA MET A 1 13.59 30.14 33.12
C MET A 1 12.70 30.85 32.11
N VAL A 2 12.36 32.13 32.31
CA VAL A 2 11.51 32.89 31.36
C VAL A 2 12.15 33.09 29.97
N THR A 3 13.47 33.15 29.89
CA THR A 3 14.22 33.26 28.63
C THR A 3 14.17 31.98 27.79
N VAL A 4 14.31 30.82 28.46
CA VAL A 4 14.26 29.50 27.83
C VAL A 4 12.88 29.23 27.21
N LEU A 5 11.80 29.59 27.90
CA LEU A 5 10.45 29.44 27.37
C LEU A 5 10.17 30.35 26.16
N LYS A 6 10.84 31.51 26.08
CA LYS A 6 10.71 32.39 24.91
C LYS A 6 11.38 31.79 23.68
N GLU A 7 12.57 31.21 23.87
CA GLU A 7 13.30 30.51 22.81
C GLU A 7 12.48 29.32 22.27
N GLU A 8 11.85 28.54 23.15
CA GLU A 8 11.00 27.40 22.77
C GLU A 8 9.72 27.83 22.02
N ILE A 9 9.11 28.96 22.42
CA ILE A 9 7.96 29.53 21.69
C ILE A 9 8.37 30.01 20.29
N ASP A 10 9.54 30.62 20.15
CA ASP A 10 10.04 31.10 18.86
C ASP A 10 10.40 29.92 17.93
N GLU A 11 10.95 28.84 18.48
CA GLU A 11 11.23 27.58 17.77
C GLU A 11 9.93 26.90 17.30
N LEU A 12 8.96 26.72 18.19
CA LEU A 12 7.64 26.16 17.84
C LEU A 12 6.89 27.00 16.80
N ASN A 13 7.03 28.32 16.84
CA ASN A 13 6.46 29.20 15.82
C ASN A 13 7.16 29.04 14.47
N GLY A 14 8.48 28.81 14.47
CA GLY A 14 9.25 28.45 13.28
C GLY A 14 8.77 27.15 12.66
N GLU A 15 8.59 26.11 13.47
CA GLU A 15 8.07 24.81 13.04
C GLU A 15 6.64 24.90 12.50
N LEU A 16 5.75 25.61 13.20
CA LEU A 16 4.36 25.81 12.76
C LEU A 16 4.27 26.57 11.43
N LYS A 17 5.20 27.48 11.17
CA LYS A 17 5.27 28.22 9.90
C LYS A 17 5.68 27.31 8.75
N ILE A 18 6.67 26.44 8.98
CA ILE A 18 7.09 25.42 8.01
C ILE A 18 5.93 24.44 7.78
N PHE A 19 5.31 23.94 8.84
CA PHE A 19 4.17 23.02 8.75
C PHE A 19 3.01 23.60 7.94
N LYS A 20 2.64 24.87 8.17
CA LYS A 20 1.60 25.54 7.39
C LYS A 20 1.99 25.74 5.92
N ALA A 21 3.26 26.02 5.63
CA ALA A 21 3.75 26.13 4.25
C ALA A 21 3.72 24.77 3.54
N THR A 22 4.15 23.71 4.21
CA THR A 22 4.13 22.33 3.69
C THR A 22 2.69 21.85 3.47
N LEU A 23 1.79 22.06 4.44
CA LEU A 23 0.37 21.70 4.32
C LEU A 23 -0.33 22.52 3.22
N GLY A 24 0.00 23.80 3.07
CA GLY A 24 -0.48 24.62 1.95
C GLY A 24 -0.07 24.05 0.59
N ASN A 25 1.20 23.64 0.46
CA ASN A 25 1.70 22.97 -0.74
C ASN A 25 1.05 21.60 -0.97
N GLU A 26 0.73 20.84 0.07
CA GLU A 26 0.04 19.55 0.00
C GLU A 26 -1.45 19.70 -0.37
N ILE A 27 -2.13 20.74 0.14
CA ILE A 27 -3.49 21.11 -0.24
C ILE A 27 -3.52 21.60 -1.70
N LEU A 28 -2.52 22.36 -2.13
CA LEU A 28 -2.36 22.77 -3.53
C LEU A 28 -2.01 21.58 -4.43
N ALA A 29 -1.15 20.66 -3.99
CA ALA A 29 -0.81 19.43 -4.70
C ALA A 29 -2.02 18.49 -4.81
N SER A 30 -2.84 18.36 -3.77
CA SER A 30 -4.08 17.56 -3.81
C SER A 30 -5.19 18.21 -4.65
N LYS A 31 -5.29 19.55 -4.69
CA LYS A 31 -6.20 20.29 -5.58
C LYS A 31 -5.74 20.22 -7.04
N LEU A 32 -4.44 20.30 -7.29
CA LEU A 32 -3.83 20.07 -8.60
C LEU A 32 -4.03 18.62 -9.03
N ASN A 33 -3.82 17.64 -8.13
CA ASN A 33 -4.09 16.22 -8.40
C ASN A 33 -5.57 15.99 -8.74
N ARG A 34 -6.52 16.66 -8.09
CA ARG A 34 -7.95 16.56 -8.45
C ARG A 34 -8.25 17.11 -9.86
N GLN A 35 -7.65 18.24 -10.24
CA GLN A 35 -7.76 18.76 -11.62
C GLN A 35 -7.04 17.87 -12.63
N VAL A 36 -5.91 17.28 -12.23
CA VAL A 36 -5.16 16.31 -13.04
C VAL A 36 -5.96 15.01 -13.18
N MET A 37 -6.71 14.55 -12.17
CA MET A 37 -7.60 13.37 -12.26
C MET A 37 -8.70 13.51 -13.33
N ASP A 38 -9.33 14.67 -13.47
CA ASP A 38 -10.30 14.96 -14.55
C ASP A 38 -9.62 15.02 -15.93
N VAL A 39 -8.33 15.37 -15.98
CA VAL A 39 -7.50 15.41 -17.19
C VAL A 39 -6.86 14.03 -17.51
N LEU A 40 -6.74 13.14 -16.52
CA LEU A 40 -5.96 11.90 -16.57
C LEU A 40 -6.68 10.74 -17.25
N LYS A 41 -8.01 10.78 -17.45
CA LYS A 41 -8.67 9.73 -18.24
C LYS A 41 -8.10 9.80 -19.66
N PRO A 42 -7.33 8.80 -20.12
CA PRO A 42 -6.62 8.93 -21.38
C PRO A 42 -7.63 9.05 -22.52
N LYS A 43 -7.40 9.97 -23.45
CA LYS A 43 -8.21 10.09 -24.64
C LYS A 43 -8.11 8.78 -25.43
N GLU A 44 -9.21 8.36 -26.05
CA GLU A 44 -9.23 7.19 -26.91
C GLU A 44 -8.15 7.31 -28.00
N PHE A 45 -7.28 6.31 -28.09
CA PHE A 45 -6.28 6.27 -29.15
C PHE A 45 -6.97 6.08 -30.51
N LYS A 46 -6.85 7.07 -31.40
CA LYS A 46 -7.54 7.07 -32.70
C LYS A 46 -6.76 6.32 -33.81
N GLY A 47 -5.77 5.52 -33.44
CA GLY A 47 -5.04 4.67 -34.40
C GLY A 47 -4.01 5.41 -35.26
N ALA A 48 -3.53 6.56 -34.80
CA ALA A 48 -2.56 7.36 -35.53
C ALA A 48 -1.20 6.65 -35.62
N ARG A 49 -0.55 6.70 -36.79
CA ARG A 49 0.73 6.02 -37.07
C ARG A 49 1.94 6.90 -36.76
N PHE A 50 1.86 7.66 -35.68
CA PHE A 50 2.96 8.48 -35.18
C PHE A 50 3.47 7.89 -33.88
N VAL A 51 4.77 7.56 -33.84
CA VAL A 51 5.43 6.99 -32.65
C VAL A 51 5.24 7.89 -31.43
N SER A 52 5.32 9.20 -31.61
CA SER A 52 5.10 10.19 -30.54
C SER A 52 3.69 10.17 -29.95
N GLU A 53 2.67 9.81 -30.73
CA GLU A 53 1.29 9.76 -30.24
C GLU A 53 1.00 8.45 -29.49
N VAL A 54 1.66 7.36 -29.93
CA VAL A 54 1.68 6.08 -29.21
C VAL A 54 2.42 6.23 -27.87
N ASP A 55 3.61 6.83 -27.87
CA ASP A 55 4.41 7.05 -26.66
C ASP A 55 3.68 7.95 -25.65
N ASN A 56 3.06 9.05 -26.13
CA ASN A 56 2.26 9.92 -25.27
C ASN A 56 1.05 9.21 -24.68
N PHE A 57 0.40 8.33 -25.45
CA PHE A 57 -0.74 7.54 -24.98
C PHE A 57 -0.32 6.50 -23.93
N LEU A 58 0.79 5.79 -24.17
CA LEU A 58 1.34 4.82 -23.21
C LEU A 58 1.74 5.51 -21.91
N TRP A 59 2.42 6.65 -21.99
CA TRP A 59 2.77 7.45 -20.83
C TRP A 59 1.53 7.92 -20.05
N ALA A 60 0.49 8.41 -20.75
CA ALA A 60 -0.77 8.82 -20.11
C ALA A 60 -1.49 7.64 -19.44
N MET A 61 -1.45 6.44 -20.04
CA MET A 61 -1.99 5.21 -19.44
C MET A 61 -1.25 4.82 -18.18
N GLU A 62 0.09 4.83 -18.18
CA GLU A 62 0.89 4.54 -17.00
C GLU A 62 0.60 5.53 -15.85
N GLN A 63 0.49 6.81 -16.15
CA GLN A 63 0.13 7.83 -15.15
C GLN A 63 -1.31 7.65 -14.64
N TYR A 64 -2.24 7.29 -15.52
CA TYR A 64 -3.63 7.00 -15.14
C TYR A 64 -3.70 5.81 -14.17
N PHE A 65 -3.03 4.69 -14.47
CA PHE A 65 -3.03 3.52 -13.58
C PHE A 65 -2.35 3.80 -12.23
N ARG A 66 -1.23 4.54 -12.25
CA ARG A 66 -0.53 4.97 -11.04
C ARG A 66 -1.39 5.90 -10.17
N ALA A 67 -2.15 6.81 -10.78
CA ALA A 67 -3.01 7.77 -10.07
C ALA A 67 -4.32 7.15 -9.59
N MET A 68 -4.82 6.11 -10.25
CA MET A 68 -6.02 5.39 -9.85
C MET A 68 -5.77 4.40 -8.70
N SER A 69 -4.52 4.19 -8.27
CA SER A 69 -4.16 3.21 -7.22
C SER A 69 -4.74 1.81 -7.43
N ILE A 70 -5.05 1.43 -8.68
CA ILE A 70 -5.67 0.12 -8.98
C ILE A 70 -4.71 -1.02 -8.63
N GLU A 71 -3.40 -0.81 -8.75
CA GLU A 71 -2.40 -1.74 -8.25
C GLU A 71 -2.42 -1.82 -6.71
N ASP A 72 -2.42 -0.68 -6.00
CA ASP A 72 -2.41 -0.66 -4.54
C ASP A 72 -3.69 -1.26 -3.93
N ASP A 73 -4.86 -1.00 -4.51
CA ASP A 73 -6.14 -1.54 -4.04
C ASP A 73 -6.25 -3.05 -4.30
N ALA A 74 -5.75 -3.52 -5.45
CA ALA A 74 -5.70 -4.95 -5.75
C ALA A 74 -4.69 -5.68 -4.85
N ILE A 75 -3.51 -5.10 -4.63
CA ILE A 75 -2.48 -5.63 -3.71
C ILE A 75 -3.03 -5.66 -2.29
N LYS A 76 -3.70 -4.60 -1.84
CA LYS A 76 -4.34 -4.53 -0.52
C LYS A 76 -5.44 -5.57 -0.37
N TYR A 77 -6.27 -5.77 -1.39
CA TYR A 77 -7.32 -6.80 -1.36
C TYR A 77 -6.72 -8.21 -1.28
N ALA A 78 -5.69 -8.50 -2.09
CA ALA A 78 -4.97 -9.77 -2.06
C ALA A 78 -4.31 -10.03 -0.69
N GLU A 79 -3.71 -9.01 -0.08
CA GLU A 79 -3.10 -9.12 1.25
C GLU A 79 -4.16 -9.39 2.34
N VAL A 80 -5.33 -8.75 2.26
CA VAL A 80 -6.46 -9.00 3.17
C VAL A 80 -6.97 -10.44 3.02
N GLU A 81 -7.12 -10.92 1.79
CA GLU A 81 -7.56 -12.29 1.50
C GLU A 81 -6.53 -13.32 1.99
N ALA A 82 -5.24 -13.07 1.75
CA ALA A 82 -4.15 -13.92 2.23
C ALA A 82 -4.13 -14.01 3.76
N ARG A 83 -4.29 -12.89 4.47
CA ARG A 83 -4.42 -12.89 5.94
C ARG A 83 -5.66 -13.66 6.42
N ALA A 84 -6.79 -13.53 5.75
CA ALA A 84 -7.99 -14.27 6.10
C ALA A 84 -7.79 -15.79 5.94
N LYS A 85 -7.15 -16.20 4.84
CA LYS A 85 -6.77 -17.60 4.59
C LYS A 85 -5.77 -18.11 5.61
N LEU A 86 -4.76 -17.32 5.97
CA LEU A 86 -3.74 -17.68 6.95
C LEU A 86 -4.35 -17.99 8.33
N ARG A 87 -5.30 -17.16 8.77
CA ARG A 87 -6.02 -17.35 10.05
C ARG A 87 -6.88 -18.62 10.10
N LEU A 88 -7.31 -19.12 8.95
CA LEU A 88 -8.15 -20.31 8.82
C LEU A 88 -7.35 -21.55 8.38
N LEU A 89 -6.05 -21.38 8.11
CA LEU A 89 -5.21 -22.46 7.62
C LEU A 89 -5.05 -23.52 8.70
N THR A 90 -5.34 -24.75 8.34
CA THR A 90 -5.26 -25.91 9.24
C THR A 90 -4.57 -27.06 8.54
N GLN A 91 -3.74 -27.81 9.26
CA GLN A 91 -3.05 -28.97 8.72
C GLN A 91 -4.04 -30.10 8.46
N ARG A 92 -4.40 -30.30 7.19
CA ARG A 92 -5.31 -31.37 6.74
C ARG A 92 -4.59 -32.66 6.32
N GLY A 93 -3.39 -32.51 5.75
CA GLY A 93 -2.57 -33.61 5.24
C GLY A 93 -1.23 -33.70 5.94
N THR A 94 -0.16 -33.82 5.15
CA THR A 94 1.21 -33.86 5.66
C THR A 94 1.66 -32.49 6.17
N ILE A 95 2.64 -32.48 7.08
CA ILE A 95 3.28 -31.22 7.50
C ILE A 95 3.86 -30.48 6.29
N ARG A 96 4.43 -31.21 5.32
CA ARG A 96 5.08 -30.60 4.14
C ARG A 96 4.09 -29.81 3.30
N GLU A 97 2.88 -30.33 3.12
CA GLU A 97 1.81 -29.65 2.37
C GLU A 97 1.33 -28.41 3.13
N PHE A 98 1.12 -28.53 4.44
CA PHE A 98 0.76 -27.41 5.30
C PHE A 98 1.81 -26.29 5.28
N VAL A 99 3.10 -26.63 5.45
CA VAL A 99 4.21 -25.66 5.41
C VAL A 99 4.28 -24.96 4.06
N ARG A 100 4.02 -25.68 2.96
CA ARG A 100 3.99 -25.09 1.62
C ARG A 100 2.86 -24.08 1.48
N GLU A 101 1.63 -24.44 1.83
CA GLU A 101 0.46 -23.53 1.77
C GLU A 101 0.64 -22.31 2.69
N PHE A 102 1.17 -22.53 3.89
CA PHE A 102 1.49 -21.45 4.83
C PHE A 102 2.52 -20.48 4.26
N SER A 103 3.59 -21.01 3.64
CA SER A 103 4.67 -20.21 3.06
C SER A 103 4.20 -19.42 1.83
N GLU A 104 3.34 -20.00 0.99
CA GLU A 104 2.72 -19.32 -0.15
C GLU A 104 1.86 -18.14 0.29
N LEU A 105 1.11 -18.27 1.40
CA LEU A 105 0.33 -17.19 1.99
C LEU A 105 1.21 -16.10 2.62
N MET A 106 2.32 -16.48 3.28
CA MET A 106 3.27 -15.50 3.84
C MET A 106 3.87 -14.60 2.76
N LEU A 107 4.18 -15.15 1.57
CA LEU A 107 4.75 -14.37 0.47
C LEU A 107 3.79 -13.32 -0.09
N GLN A 108 2.47 -13.52 0.09
CA GLN A 108 1.45 -12.55 -0.32
C GLN A 108 1.24 -11.43 0.72
N ILE A 109 1.83 -11.56 1.91
CA ILE A 109 1.65 -10.61 3.01
C ILE A 109 2.99 -9.86 3.24
N SER A 110 3.08 -8.68 2.65
CA SER A 110 4.29 -7.84 2.64
C SER A 110 4.78 -7.44 4.04
N ASN A 111 3.87 -7.34 5.01
CA ASN A 111 4.13 -6.90 6.38
C ASN A 111 3.52 -7.89 7.40
N LEU A 112 4.00 -9.14 7.38
CA LEU A 112 3.64 -10.15 8.37
C LEU A 112 4.65 -10.14 9.51
N SER A 113 4.17 -9.92 10.75
CA SER A 113 5.05 -9.96 11.91
C SER A 113 5.43 -11.40 12.28
N GLU A 114 6.63 -11.60 12.85
CA GLU A 114 7.05 -12.92 13.34
C GLU A 114 6.08 -13.52 14.35
N ASN A 115 5.52 -12.69 15.24
CA ASN A 115 4.52 -13.13 16.22
C ASN A 115 3.23 -13.60 15.53
N GLU A 116 2.70 -12.84 14.56
CA GLU A 116 1.50 -13.22 13.81
C GLU A 116 1.72 -14.53 13.02
N ALA A 117 2.89 -14.66 12.37
CA ALA A 117 3.27 -15.88 11.68
C ALA A 117 3.37 -17.07 12.65
N PHE A 118 4.04 -16.89 13.79
CA PHE A 118 4.22 -17.94 14.79
C PHE A 118 2.86 -18.45 15.31
N PHE A 119 1.99 -17.56 15.79
CA PHE A 119 0.69 -17.96 16.34
C PHE A 119 -0.19 -18.63 15.28
N SER A 120 -0.24 -18.08 14.06
CA SER A 120 -1.01 -18.68 12.96
C SER A 120 -0.49 -20.08 12.60
N PHE A 121 0.83 -20.27 12.60
CA PHE A 121 1.44 -21.55 12.32
C PHE A 121 1.12 -22.57 13.42
N THR A 122 1.30 -22.20 14.69
CA THR A 122 1.06 -23.11 15.82
C THR A 122 -0.41 -23.48 15.98
N ASP A 123 -1.33 -22.55 15.76
CA ASP A 123 -2.77 -22.78 15.85
C ASP A 123 -3.28 -23.65 14.69
N GLY A 124 -2.67 -23.51 13.51
CA GLY A 124 -3.00 -24.29 12.33
C GLY A 124 -2.48 -25.74 12.36
N LEU A 125 -1.51 -26.06 13.21
CA LEU A 125 -1.00 -27.43 13.32
C LEU A 125 -2.04 -28.38 13.92
N LYS A 126 -2.13 -29.59 13.37
CA LYS A 126 -3.02 -30.61 13.92
C LYS A 126 -2.53 -31.00 15.33
N PRO A 127 -3.43 -31.23 16.31
CA PRO A 127 -3.04 -31.77 17.60
C PRO A 127 -2.34 -33.12 17.44
N TRP A 128 -1.07 -33.20 17.85
CA TRP A 128 -0.26 -34.43 17.82
C TRP A 128 -0.62 -35.44 18.92
N ARG A 129 -1.67 -35.17 19.71
CA ARG A 129 -2.27 -36.11 20.65
C ARG A 129 -3.78 -36.15 20.48
N GLN A 130 -4.22 -37.13 19.71
CA GLN A 130 -5.48 -37.81 19.95
C GLN A 130 -5.27 -39.31 19.77
N VAL A 131 -4.42 -39.89 20.64
CA VAL A 131 -4.48 -41.29 21.11
C VAL A 131 -3.87 -41.32 22.50
#